data_AF-A0A0G1TYB1-F1
#
_entry.id   AF-A0A0G1TYB1-F1
#
_cell.length_a   1.000
_cell.length_b   1.000
_cell.length_c   1.000
_cell.angle_alpha   90.00
_cell.angle_beta   90.00
_cell.angle_gamma   90.00
#
_symmetry.space_group_name_H-M   'P 1'
#
loop_
_entity.id
_entity.type
_entity.pdbx_description
1 polymer ?
#
loop_
_entity_poly.entity_id
_entity_poly.type
_entity_poly.pdbx_seq_one_letter_code
_entity_poly.pdbx_strand_id
1 'polypeptide(L)'
;METQEIIVRELINKRSATSADLARIKRDIAKKYGISCPQNAQLLAEYHRLQRNKRIRQNAALEYLLRGEPAVMRALQYRYDPYKQVQSRIKTLEENGHPTDKIDLRIIGGTWSYNPKRYQHWFVKRCFAACNEYGKKATTQLKKLGTLQKKNENAKHRIIGLNIETRPDCINVAEARRLRKLGVTHVELGVQTVYDDVLSLNKRGHGIDAVINATKLLKDAGFKVCYHMMPNLPGSTPKKDIQMFKELFDNPGFRPDHLKIYPCALVKEAPLYWIKERIGFRSYSAAELVNILREAKKHIPYYCRIQRILRDIPSPYIVEGGTKVSNLRQVIAREMAKEGMLCKCIRCREVKENYDPKEKLRLFREDYDASESKEIFLSFENKNRTKLYSLLRLRIPFAATKPLFPALKNAALIREIHTYGQLHPLQSAAFSPQHKGLGKKLMAEAEKIAGREFGFTKIAVISGVGTRNYYRKLNYRLTGTYMTKKLRG
;
A
#
# COMPACT_ATOMS: atom_id res chain seq x y z
N MET A 1 -18.15 -0.09 -31.49
CA MET A 1 -18.40 0.89 -30.42
C MET A 1 -17.33 0.68 -29.36
N GLU A 2 -16.57 1.70 -28.98
CA GLU A 2 -15.54 1.54 -27.94
C GLU A 2 -16.19 1.11 -26.62
N THR A 3 -15.56 0.20 -25.89
CA THR A 3 -16.12 -0.39 -24.67
C THR A 3 -16.42 0.65 -23.59
N GLN A 4 -15.66 1.75 -23.58
CA GLN A 4 -15.85 2.92 -22.72
C GLN A 4 -17.14 3.66 -23.08
N GLU A 5 -17.47 3.81 -24.37
CA GLU A 5 -18.70 4.46 -24.83
C GLU A 5 -19.94 3.66 -24.35
N ILE A 6 -19.88 2.33 -24.44
CA ILE A 6 -20.97 1.44 -23.97
C ILE A 6 -21.22 1.67 -22.47
N ILE A 7 -20.16 1.68 -21.66
CA ILE A 7 -20.25 1.91 -20.21
C ILE A 7 -20.85 3.28 -19.91
N VAL A 8 -20.41 4.34 -20.59
CA VAL A 8 -20.93 5.69 -20.37
C VAL A 8 -22.41 5.77 -20.71
N ARG A 9 -22.85 5.18 -21.83
CA ARG A 9 -24.26 5.15 -22.22
C ARG A 9 -25.13 4.38 -21.23
N GLU A 10 -24.66 3.22 -20.76
CA GLU A 10 -25.39 2.42 -19.77
C GLU A 10 -25.54 3.16 -18.43
N LEU A 11 -24.54 3.95 -18.04
CA LEU A 11 -24.59 4.79 -16.85
C LEU A 11 -25.56 5.96 -17.00
N ILE A 12 -25.65 6.57 -18.19
CA ILE A 12 -26.61 7.66 -18.47
C ILE A 12 -28.05 7.14 -18.41
N ASN A 13 -28.28 5.93 -18.93
CA ASN A 13 -29.61 5.31 -18.92
C ASN A 13 -30.12 5.00 -17.50
N LYS A 14 -29.23 4.97 -16.49
CA LYS A 14 -29.62 4.95 -15.08
C LYS A 14 -29.92 6.36 -14.59
N ARG A 15 -31.21 6.62 -14.28
CA ARG A 15 -31.70 7.89 -13.68
C ARG A 15 -30.87 8.37 -12.47
N SER A 16 -30.28 7.47 -11.69
CA SER A 16 -29.40 7.82 -10.56
C SER A 16 -28.29 6.79 -10.38
N ALA A 17 -27.29 6.82 -11.28
CA ALA A 17 -26.13 5.93 -11.18
C ALA A 17 -25.32 6.19 -9.89
N THR A 18 -25.10 5.13 -9.12
CA THR A 18 -24.26 5.17 -7.90
C THR A 18 -22.83 4.69 -8.18
N SER A 19 -21.93 4.86 -7.20
CA SER A 19 -20.59 4.24 -7.26
C SER A 19 -20.62 2.70 -7.34
N ALA A 20 -21.65 2.07 -6.80
CA ALA A 20 -21.84 0.63 -6.91
C ALA A 20 -22.25 0.24 -8.33
N ASP A 21 -23.19 0.98 -8.92
CA ASP A 21 -23.60 0.78 -10.33
C ASP A 21 -22.42 0.94 -11.29
N LEU A 22 -21.63 2.00 -11.10
CA LEU A 22 -20.40 2.23 -11.87
C LEU A 22 -19.45 1.04 -11.78
N ALA A 23 -19.16 0.57 -10.57
CA ALA A 23 -18.25 -0.56 -10.38
C ALA A 23 -18.76 -1.87 -11.00
N ARG A 24 -20.07 -2.13 -10.91
CA ARG A 24 -20.73 -3.31 -11.47
C ARG A 24 -20.72 -3.28 -13.00
N ILE A 25 -21.26 -2.22 -13.62
CA ILE A 25 -21.34 -2.05 -15.09
C ILE A 25 -19.95 -2.19 -15.71
N LYS A 26 -18.94 -1.53 -15.11
CA LYS A 26 -17.56 -1.64 -15.58
C LYS A 26 -17.02 -3.05 -15.56
N ARG A 27 -17.40 -3.87 -14.57
CA ARG A 27 -16.91 -5.25 -14.43
C ARG A 27 -17.65 -6.18 -15.39
N ASP A 28 -18.97 -6.02 -15.51
CA ASP A 28 -19.81 -6.83 -16.39
C ASP A 28 -19.41 -6.62 -17.86
N ILE A 29 -19.22 -5.37 -18.27
CA ILE A 29 -18.74 -5.05 -19.61
C ILE A 29 -17.29 -5.53 -19.79
N ALA A 30 -16.40 -5.30 -18.82
CA ALA A 30 -15.02 -5.77 -18.94
C ALA A 30 -14.94 -7.30 -19.11
N LYS A 31 -15.76 -8.05 -18.36
CA LYS A 31 -15.87 -9.50 -18.47
C LYS A 31 -16.45 -9.90 -19.83
N LYS A 32 -17.54 -9.26 -20.27
CA LYS A 32 -18.22 -9.55 -21.55
C LYS A 32 -17.28 -9.40 -22.75
N TYR A 33 -16.40 -8.40 -22.72
CA TYR A 33 -15.49 -8.08 -23.83
C TYR A 33 -14.05 -8.55 -23.60
N GLY A 34 -13.75 -9.28 -22.52
CA GLY A 34 -12.41 -9.78 -22.23
C GLY A 34 -11.34 -8.70 -22.02
N ILE A 35 -11.73 -7.50 -21.55
CA ILE A 35 -10.81 -6.37 -21.35
C ILE A 35 -10.53 -6.10 -19.88
N SER A 36 -9.47 -5.35 -19.59
CA SER A 36 -9.24 -4.81 -18.25
C SER A 36 -10.33 -3.80 -17.87
N CYS A 37 -10.82 -3.86 -16.63
CA CYS A 37 -11.80 -2.91 -16.12
C CYS A 37 -11.31 -1.45 -16.28
N PRO A 38 -12.02 -0.59 -17.02
CA PRO A 38 -11.54 0.76 -17.33
C PRO A 38 -11.48 1.63 -16.07
N GLN A 39 -10.62 2.64 -16.05
CA GLN A 39 -10.54 3.60 -14.95
C GLN A 39 -11.62 4.68 -15.08
N ASN A 40 -12.02 5.28 -13.95
CA ASN A 40 -12.99 6.39 -13.98
C ASN A 40 -12.50 7.56 -14.83
N ALA A 41 -11.19 7.83 -14.84
CA ALA A 41 -10.59 8.84 -15.70
C ALA A 41 -10.77 8.53 -17.21
N GLN A 42 -10.70 7.26 -17.62
CA GLN A 42 -10.93 6.86 -19.01
C GLN A 42 -12.39 7.03 -19.40
N LEU A 43 -13.31 6.67 -18.50
CA LEU A 43 -14.75 6.88 -18.71
C LEU A 43 -15.13 8.36 -18.70
N LEU A 44 -14.46 9.18 -17.89
CA LEU A 44 -14.66 10.62 -17.86
C LEU A 44 -14.18 11.27 -19.16
N ALA A 45 -13.00 10.88 -19.64
CA ALA A 45 -12.48 11.36 -20.93
C ALA A 45 -13.43 11.00 -22.08
N GLU A 46 -13.97 9.78 -22.05
CA GLU A 46 -14.94 9.33 -23.04
C GLU A 46 -16.28 10.06 -22.93
N TYR A 47 -16.77 10.28 -21.71
CA TYR A 47 -17.94 11.12 -21.44
C TYR A 47 -17.77 12.53 -22.03
N HIS A 48 -16.63 13.19 -21.80
CA HIS A 48 -16.34 14.50 -22.39
C HIS A 48 -16.21 14.46 -23.92
N ARG A 49 -15.66 13.39 -24.49
CA ARG A 49 -15.59 13.20 -25.95
C ARG A 49 -17.00 13.13 -26.55
N LEU A 50 -17.89 12.32 -25.96
CA LEU A 50 -19.28 12.19 -26.40
C LEU A 50 -20.05 13.51 -26.25
N GLN A 51 -19.79 14.27 -25.18
CA GLN A 51 -20.39 15.58 -24.96
C GLN A 51 -19.92 16.61 -26.00
N ARG A 52 -18.61 16.71 -26.27
CA ARG A 52 -18.04 17.59 -27.31
C ARG A 52 -18.62 17.28 -28.69
N ASN A 53 -18.82 16.00 -28.98
CA ASN A 53 -19.40 15.53 -30.24
C ASN A 53 -20.94 15.60 -30.25
N LYS A 54 -21.58 16.22 -29.25
CA LYS A 54 -23.04 16.37 -29.11
C LYS A 54 -23.82 15.04 -29.13
N ARG A 55 -23.18 13.92 -28.79
CA ARG A 55 -23.80 12.58 -28.78
C ARG A 55 -24.54 12.26 -27.47
N ILE A 56 -24.31 13.05 -26.42
CA ILE A 56 -24.97 12.96 -25.12
C ILE A 56 -25.16 14.37 -24.53
N ARG A 57 -26.16 14.55 -23.64
CA ARG A 57 -26.37 15.78 -22.87
C ARG A 57 -25.53 15.79 -21.58
N GLN A 58 -25.30 16.99 -21.03
CA GLN A 58 -24.61 17.13 -19.75
C GLN A 58 -25.40 16.43 -18.62
N ASN A 59 -24.69 15.71 -17.76
CA ASN A 59 -25.23 14.98 -16.62
C ASN A 59 -24.25 15.20 -15.45
N ALA A 60 -24.53 16.22 -14.64
CA ALA A 60 -23.67 16.64 -13.54
C ALA A 60 -23.44 15.52 -12.51
N ALA A 61 -24.43 14.66 -12.28
CA ALA A 61 -24.32 13.55 -11.34
C ALA A 61 -23.36 12.46 -11.83
N LEU A 62 -23.47 12.07 -13.10
CA LEU A 62 -22.55 11.11 -13.73
C LEU A 62 -21.15 11.70 -13.83
N GLU A 63 -21.04 12.96 -14.25
CA GLU A 63 -19.77 13.66 -14.33
C GLU A 63 -19.09 13.74 -12.96
N TYR A 64 -19.82 14.07 -11.90
CA TYR A 64 -19.32 14.07 -10.52
C TYR A 64 -18.89 12.67 -10.06
N LEU A 65 -19.66 11.64 -10.40
CA LEU A 65 -19.34 10.24 -10.12
C LEU A 65 -18.05 9.77 -10.82
N LEU A 66 -17.81 10.24 -12.04
CA LEU A 66 -16.62 9.92 -12.84
C LEU A 66 -15.42 10.80 -12.47
N ARG A 67 -15.65 12.04 -12.02
CA ARG A 67 -14.63 13.01 -11.57
C ARG A 67 -14.12 12.74 -10.15
N GLY A 68 -14.92 12.21 -9.24
CA GLY A 68 -14.52 12.08 -7.84
C GLY A 68 -13.53 10.94 -7.58
N GLU A 69 -12.55 11.15 -6.70
CA GLU A 69 -11.79 10.04 -6.11
C GLU A 69 -12.74 9.21 -5.24
N PRO A 70 -13.03 7.93 -5.55
CA PRO A 70 -14.11 7.19 -4.88
C PRO A 70 -13.98 7.12 -3.36
N ALA A 71 -12.75 7.14 -2.84
CA ALA A 71 -12.50 7.17 -1.40
C ALA A 71 -12.88 8.52 -0.76
N VAL A 72 -12.47 9.63 -1.36
CA VAL A 72 -12.80 10.99 -0.90
C VAL A 72 -14.30 11.23 -0.96
N MET A 73 -14.94 10.79 -2.04
CA MET A 73 -16.39 10.92 -2.24
C MET A 73 -17.18 10.20 -1.15
N ARG A 74 -16.77 8.98 -0.77
CA ARG A 74 -17.36 8.27 0.37
C ARG A 74 -17.11 9.00 1.69
N ALA A 75 -15.92 9.56 1.88
CA ALA A 75 -15.60 10.32 3.09
C ALA A 75 -16.52 11.53 3.24
N LEU A 76 -16.73 12.31 2.17
CA LEU A 76 -17.66 13.45 2.14
C LEU A 76 -19.10 13.00 2.40
N GLN A 77 -19.58 11.96 1.71
CA GLN A 77 -20.93 11.42 1.88
C GLN A 77 -21.24 11.05 3.33
N TYR A 78 -20.28 10.46 4.04
CA TYR A 78 -20.43 10.04 5.43
C TYR A 78 -19.88 11.03 6.45
N ARG A 79 -19.56 12.27 6.03
CA ARG A 79 -19.01 13.33 6.89
C ARG A 79 -17.83 12.83 7.73
N TYR A 80 -16.94 12.08 7.09
CA TYR A 80 -15.75 11.47 7.70
C TYR A 80 -16.03 10.48 8.85
N ASP A 81 -17.25 9.95 9.01
CA ASP A 81 -17.54 8.90 10.00
C ASP A 81 -16.81 7.58 9.60
N PRO A 82 -15.84 7.10 10.39
CA PRO A 82 -15.05 5.90 10.07
C PRO A 82 -15.89 4.62 10.00
N TYR A 83 -16.93 4.51 10.84
CA TYR A 83 -17.75 3.30 10.89
C TYR A 83 -18.59 3.18 9.61
N LYS A 84 -19.26 4.27 9.23
CA LYS A 84 -20.11 4.31 8.02
C LYS A 84 -19.28 4.12 6.75
N GLN A 85 -18.10 4.75 6.67
CA GLN A 85 -17.18 4.58 5.55
C GLN A 85 -16.73 3.11 5.38
N VAL A 86 -16.35 2.44 6.48
CA VAL A 86 -15.93 1.04 6.44
C VAL A 86 -17.09 0.13 6.06
N GLN A 87 -18.27 0.28 6.67
CA GLN A 87 -19.44 -0.55 6.33
C GLN A 87 -19.87 -0.37 4.88
N SER A 88 -19.93 0.87 4.40
CA SER A 88 -20.24 1.18 3.01
C SER A 88 -19.24 0.53 2.06
N ARG A 89 -17.94 0.58 2.37
CA ARG A 89 -16.92 -0.04 1.54
C ARG A 89 -17.02 -1.57 1.53
N ILE A 90 -17.32 -2.21 2.67
CA ILE A 90 -17.55 -3.67 2.72
C ILE A 90 -18.75 -4.03 1.84
N LYS A 91 -19.87 -3.31 1.99
CA LYS A 91 -21.08 -3.50 1.17
C LYS A 91 -20.79 -3.38 -0.32
N THR A 92 -20.14 -2.30 -0.74
CA THR A 92 -19.77 -2.11 -2.14
C THR A 92 -18.86 -3.23 -2.65
N LEU A 93 -17.95 -3.77 -1.84
CA LEU A 93 -17.08 -4.87 -2.27
C LEU A 93 -17.86 -6.19 -2.42
N GLU A 94 -18.74 -6.51 -1.48
CA GLU A 94 -19.59 -7.72 -1.54
C GLU A 94 -20.57 -7.68 -2.72
N GLU A 95 -21.26 -6.55 -2.95
CA GLU A 95 -22.13 -6.33 -4.12
C GLU A 95 -21.37 -6.48 -5.45
N ASN A 96 -20.06 -6.30 -5.40
CA ASN A 96 -19.14 -6.43 -6.51
C ASN A 96 -18.48 -7.82 -6.59
N GLY A 97 -18.93 -8.80 -5.79
CA GLY A 97 -18.39 -10.16 -5.80
C GLY A 97 -16.95 -10.27 -5.29
N HIS A 98 -16.42 -9.23 -4.64
CA HIS A 98 -15.09 -9.28 -4.05
C HIS A 98 -15.15 -9.88 -2.64
N PRO A 99 -14.21 -10.76 -2.28
CA PRO A 99 -14.14 -11.31 -0.93
C PRO A 99 -13.79 -10.21 0.08
N THR A 100 -14.46 -10.24 1.24
CA THR A 100 -14.29 -9.25 2.32
C THR A 100 -13.94 -9.90 3.66
N ASP A 101 -13.53 -11.18 3.65
CA ASP A 101 -13.16 -11.91 4.87
C ASP A 101 -11.82 -11.43 5.48
N LYS A 102 -10.97 -10.86 4.63
CA LYS A 102 -9.68 -10.27 4.96
C LYS A 102 -9.61 -8.83 4.47
N ILE A 103 -9.54 -7.91 5.41
CA ILE A 103 -9.48 -6.46 5.16
C ILE A 103 -8.08 -5.95 5.50
N ASP A 104 -7.39 -5.38 4.52
CA ASP A 104 -6.23 -4.51 4.75
C ASP A 104 -6.73 -3.06 4.81
N LEU A 105 -6.88 -2.55 6.04
CA LEU A 105 -7.47 -1.25 6.28
C LEU A 105 -6.42 -0.14 6.11
N ARG A 106 -6.76 0.91 5.38
CA ARG A 106 -5.88 2.06 5.16
C ARG A 106 -6.54 3.36 5.60
N ILE A 107 -5.86 4.10 6.46
CA ILE A 107 -6.26 5.44 6.90
C ILE A 107 -5.40 6.46 6.13
N ILE A 108 -6.06 7.26 5.29
CA ILE A 108 -5.45 8.21 4.36
C ILE A 108 -5.58 9.62 4.94
N GLY A 109 -4.56 10.46 4.76
CA GLY A 109 -4.61 11.87 5.18
C GLY A 109 -3.25 12.53 5.45
N GLY A 110 -2.17 11.75 5.55
CA GLY A 110 -0.79 12.26 5.69
C GLY A 110 -0.43 12.89 7.05
N THR A 111 -1.41 13.16 7.92
CA THR A 111 -1.21 13.85 9.22
C THR A 111 -1.66 13.02 10.41
N TRP A 112 -1.79 11.69 10.26
CA TRP A 112 -2.37 10.82 11.30
C TRP A 112 -1.82 11.10 12.71
N SER A 113 -0.48 11.08 12.84
CA SER A 113 0.22 11.22 14.11
C SER A 113 0.10 12.61 14.75
N TYR A 114 -0.25 13.64 13.97
CA TYR A 114 -0.50 15.00 14.45
C TYR A 114 -1.90 15.14 15.10
N ASN A 115 -2.88 14.34 14.67
CA ASN A 115 -4.24 14.42 15.20
C ASN A 115 -4.31 14.14 16.70
N PRO A 116 -5.30 14.71 17.42
CA PRO A 116 -5.51 14.46 18.84
C PRO A 116 -5.61 12.96 19.16
N LYS A 117 -4.94 12.53 20.23
CA LYS A 117 -4.81 11.09 20.54
C LYS A 117 -6.16 10.43 20.87
N ARG A 118 -7.10 11.19 21.44
CA ARG A 118 -8.49 10.73 21.66
C ARG A 118 -9.20 10.47 20.32
N TYR A 119 -9.02 11.35 19.33
CA TYR A 119 -9.57 11.18 17.98
C TYR A 119 -8.99 9.94 17.29
N GLN A 120 -7.66 9.77 17.31
CA GLN A 120 -7.01 8.57 16.73
C GLN A 120 -7.58 7.27 17.32
N HIS A 121 -7.71 7.23 18.65
CA HIS A 121 -8.25 6.05 19.35
C HIS A 121 -9.72 5.80 18.99
N TRP A 122 -10.56 6.84 19.00
CA TRP A 122 -11.96 6.76 18.59
C TRP A 122 -12.08 6.27 17.15
N PHE A 123 -11.29 6.82 16.22
CA PHE A 123 -11.37 6.50 14.81
C PHE A 123 -11.08 5.02 14.55
N VAL A 124 -9.96 4.50 15.10
CA VAL A 124 -9.60 3.09 14.97
C VAL A 124 -10.62 2.18 15.66
N LYS A 125 -11.13 2.56 16.84
CA LYS A 125 -12.20 1.84 17.54
C LYS A 125 -13.43 1.68 16.64
N ARG A 126 -13.84 2.76 15.95
CA ARG A 126 -14.98 2.75 15.03
C ARG A 126 -14.73 1.90 13.79
N CYS A 127 -13.52 1.83 13.26
CA CYS A 127 -13.17 0.92 12.16
C CYS A 127 -13.28 -0.56 12.55
N PHE A 128 -12.75 -0.95 13.72
CA PHE A 128 -12.90 -2.32 14.23
C PHE A 128 -14.37 -2.66 14.51
N ALA A 129 -15.13 -1.72 15.08
CA ALA A 129 -16.56 -1.87 15.28
C ALA A 129 -17.29 -2.17 13.96
N ALA A 130 -17.04 -1.39 12.91
CA ALA A 130 -17.68 -1.56 11.61
C ALA A 130 -17.44 -2.95 11.03
N CYS A 131 -16.22 -3.47 11.10
CA CYS A 131 -15.90 -4.82 10.63
C CYS A 131 -16.57 -5.91 11.48
N ASN A 132 -16.66 -5.70 12.80
CA ASN A 132 -17.24 -6.67 13.74
C ASN A 132 -18.78 -6.72 13.72
N GLU A 133 -19.43 -5.64 13.28
CA GLU A 133 -20.88 -5.43 13.34
C GLU A 133 -21.52 -5.26 11.95
N TYR A 134 -20.76 -5.45 10.88
CA TYR A 134 -21.32 -5.43 9.53
C TYR A 134 -22.46 -6.46 9.40
N GLY A 135 -23.61 -6.00 8.90
CA GLY A 135 -24.85 -6.78 8.81
C GLY A 135 -25.57 -7.01 10.14
N LYS A 136 -25.19 -6.33 11.23
CA LYS A 136 -25.77 -6.47 12.57
C LYS A 136 -26.19 -5.11 13.15
N LYS A 137 -27.08 -5.13 14.15
CA LYS A 137 -27.43 -3.92 14.92
C LYS A 137 -26.20 -3.40 15.67
N ALA A 138 -25.95 -2.09 15.63
CA ALA A 138 -24.77 -1.48 16.23
C ALA A 138 -24.83 -1.52 17.76
N THR A 139 -23.79 -2.01 18.43
CA THR A 139 -23.73 -2.13 19.92
C THR A 139 -22.44 -1.53 20.52
N THR A 140 -21.57 -0.95 19.69
CA THR A 140 -20.14 -0.76 20.01
C THR A 140 -19.76 0.54 20.72
N GLN A 141 -20.66 1.50 20.90
CA GLN A 141 -20.29 2.81 21.45
C GLN A 141 -19.57 2.71 22.82
N LEU A 142 -19.91 1.70 23.65
CA LEU A 142 -19.38 1.53 25.01
C LEU A 142 -18.13 0.62 25.14
N LYS A 143 -17.68 -0.06 24.07
CA LYS A 143 -16.61 -1.09 24.20
C LYS A 143 -15.20 -0.49 24.12
N LYS A 144 -14.26 -1.00 24.93
CA LYS A 144 -12.82 -0.65 24.84
C LYS A 144 -12.21 -1.18 23.53
N LEU A 145 -11.21 -0.48 22.96
CA LEU A 145 -10.56 -0.90 21.71
C LEU A 145 -10.01 -2.34 21.76
N GLY A 146 -9.37 -2.73 22.87
CA GLY A 146 -8.83 -4.08 23.05
C GLY A 146 -9.88 -5.18 22.92
N THR A 147 -11.10 -4.95 23.44
CA THR A 147 -12.25 -5.87 23.29
C THR A 147 -12.66 -6.00 21.83
N LEU A 148 -12.68 -4.90 21.08
CA LEU A 148 -13.03 -4.91 19.65
C LEU A 148 -11.96 -5.59 18.80
N GLN A 149 -10.68 -5.36 19.11
CA GLN A 149 -9.57 -6.08 18.50
C GLN A 149 -9.70 -7.58 18.76
N LYS A 150 -9.95 -7.99 20.02
CA LYS A 150 -10.10 -9.40 20.38
C LYS A 150 -11.27 -10.06 19.64
N LYS A 151 -12.42 -9.39 19.55
CA LYS A 151 -13.57 -9.86 18.74
C LYS A 151 -13.21 -9.99 17.26
N ASN A 152 -12.41 -9.06 16.74
CA ASN A 152 -12.03 -9.07 15.32
C ASN A 152 -11.09 -10.23 14.92
N GLU A 153 -10.39 -10.84 15.88
CA GLU A 153 -9.56 -12.05 15.60
C GLU A 153 -10.38 -13.19 14.98
N ASN A 154 -11.69 -13.25 15.28
CA ASN A 154 -12.63 -14.28 14.83
C ASN A 154 -13.82 -13.71 14.02
N ALA A 155 -13.80 -12.44 13.64
CA ALA A 155 -14.91 -11.84 12.89
C ALA A 155 -14.99 -12.38 11.46
N LYS A 156 -16.15 -12.24 10.81
CA LYS A 156 -16.29 -12.50 9.36
C LYS A 156 -15.34 -11.60 8.56
N HIS A 157 -15.31 -10.32 8.89
CA HIS A 157 -14.46 -9.31 8.24
C HIS A 157 -13.25 -8.99 9.14
N ARG A 158 -12.12 -9.63 8.88
CA ARG A 158 -10.94 -9.54 9.76
C ARG A 158 -9.98 -8.46 9.27
N ILE A 159 -9.56 -7.55 10.15
CA ILE A 159 -8.52 -6.57 9.84
C ILE A 159 -7.17 -7.26 9.90
N ILE A 160 -6.67 -7.71 8.74
CA ILE A 160 -5.40 -8.42 8.60
C ILE A 160 -4.18 -7.49 8.48
N GLY A 161 -4.43 -6.22 8.19
CA GLY A 161 -3.44 -5.15 8.12
C GLY A 161 -4.09 -3.82 8.46
N LEU A 162 -3.32 -2.94 9.09
CA LEU A 162 -3.75 -1.57 9.34
C LEU A 162 -2.61 -0.63 8.96
N ASN A 163 -2.88 0.20 7.96
CA ASN A 163 -1.95 1.12 7.35
C ASN A 163 -2.35 2.57 7.66
N ILE A 164 -1.37 3.40 8.05
CA ILE A 164 -1.54 4.83 8.30
C ILE A 164 -0.49 5.65 7.54
N GLU A 165 -0.90 6.83 7.08
CA GLU A 165 -0.03 7.81 6.44
C GLU A 165 0.33 8.94 7.42
N THR A 166 1.61 9.27 7.53
CA THR A 166 2.08 10.32 8.44
C THR A 166 3.36 11.01 7.96
N ARG A 167 3.73 12.10 8.64
CA ARG A 167 5.00 12.80 8.41
C ARG A 167 6.13 12.14 9.22
N PRO A 168 7.36 12.13 8.71
CA PRO A 168 8.52 11.59 9.42
C PRO A 168 8.76 12.21 10.80
N ASP A 169 8.68 13.53 10.92
CA ASP A 169 8.92 14.29 12.15
C ASP A 169 7.93 13.98 13.29
N CYS A 170 6.77 13.40 12.97
CA CYS A 170 5.77 13.01 13.95
C CYS A 170 6.03 11.62 14.56
N ILE A 171 7.09 10.92 14.13
CA ILE A 171 7.42 9.57 14.60
C ILE A 171 8.50 9.64 15.68
N ASN A 172 8.09 9.41 16.91
CA ASN A 172 8.97 9.19 18.06
C ASN A 172 8.59 7.90 18.79
N VAL A 173 9.36 7.52 19.82
CA VAL A 173 9.15 6.28 20.59
C VAL A 173 7.71 6.17 21.12
N ALA A 174 7.14 7.25 21.64
CA ALA A 174 5.78 7.26 22.18
C ALA A 174 4.73 7.03 21.07
N GLU A 175 4.93 7.62 19.90
CA GLU A 175 4.04 7.43 18.77
C GLU A 175 4.14 6.02 18.18
N ALA A 176 5.34 5.45 17.98
CA ALA A 176 5.47 4.06 17.52
C ALA A 176 4.79 3.07 18.48
N ARG A 177 4.92 3.29 19.80
CA ARG A 177 4.19 2.53 20.83
C ARG A 177 2.68 2.67 20.68
N ARG A 178 2.18 3.88 20.42
CA ARG A 178 0.75 4.14 20.20
C ARG A 178 0.23 3.44 18.94
N LEU A 179 0.92 3.59 17.82
CA LEU A 179 0.58 2.94 16.55
C LEU A 179 0.47 1.42 16.73
N ARG A 180 1.41 0.81 17.48
CA ARG A 180 1.30 -0.62 17.82
C ARG A 180 0.08 -0.98 18.64
N LYS A 181 -0.26 -0.19 19.67
CA LYS A 181 -1.48 -0.39 20.47
C LYS A 181 -2.76 -0.28 19.64
N LEU A 182 -2.78 0.61 18.64
CA LEU A 182 -3.90 0.75 17.70
C LEU A 182 -4.05 -0.46 16.77
N GLY A 183 -2.99 -1.26 16.60
CA GLY A 183 -2.96 -2.42 15.72
C GLY A 183 -2.33 -2.16 14.35
N VAL A 184 -1.68 -1.00 14.15
CA VAL A 184 -1.01 -0.60 12.90
C VAL A 184 0.14 -1.55 12.58
N THR A 185 0.23 -2.03 11.35
CA THR A 185 1.30 -2.93 10.88
C THR A 185 2.15 -2.33 9.76
N HIS A 186 1.70 -1.21 9.20
CA HIS A 186 2.33 -0.53 8.07
C HIS A 186 2.24 0.98 8.28
N VAL A 187 3.35 1.68 8.12
CA VAL A 187 3.40 3.14 8.18
C VAL A 187 3.95 3.68 6.86
N GLU A 188 3.26 4.67 6.28
CA GLU A 188 3.71 5.35 5.08
C GLU A 188 4.18 6.75 5.44
N LEU A 189 5.46 7.01 5.19
CA LEU A 189 6.12 8.25 5.48
C LEU A 189 6.09 9.16 4.26
N GLY A 190 5.63 10.38 4.48
CA GLY A 190 5.67 11.46 3.50
C GLY A 190 7.08 12.01 3.27
N VAL A 191 8.02 11.18 2.77
CA VAL A 191 9.44 11.54 2.55
C VAL A 191 9.62 12.57 1.44
N GLN A 192 8.93 12.39 0.33
CA GLN A 192 8.93 13.21 -0.88
C GLN A 192 10.24 13.18 -1.67
N THR A 193 11.35 13.52 -1.04
CA THR A 193 12.69 13.58 -1.64
C THR A 193 13.76 13.28 -0.59
N VAL A 194 14.98 12.95 -1.04
CA VAL A 194 16.14 12.68 -0.18
C VAL A 194 17.07 13.89 -0.03
N TYR A 195 16.65 15.07 -0.50
CA TYR A 195 17.46 16.29 -0.45
C TYR A 195 16.82 17.39 0.40
N ASP A 196 17.53 17.87 1.42
CA ASP A 196 17.02 18.90 2.35
C ASP A 196 16.79 20.26 1.69
N ASP A 197 17.58 20.64 0.68
CA ASP A 197 17.37 21.86 -0.11
C ASP A 197 16.00 21.85 -0.80
N VAL A 198 15.63 20.72 -1.41
CA VAL A 198 14.33 20.51 -2.06
C VAL A 198 13.21 20.46 -1.01
N LEU A 199 13.41 19.81 0.14
CA LEU A 199 12.43 19.79 1.23
C LEU A 199 12.13 21.20 1.75
N SER A 200 13.18 21.98 2.03
CA SER A 200 13.08 23.36 2.52
C SER A 200 12.38 24.27 1.52
N LEU A 201 12.76 24.22 0.24
CA LEU A 201 12.11 25.00 -0.82
C LEU A 201 10.60 24.68 -0.94
N ASN A 202 10.24 23.41 -0.75
CA ASN A 202 8.86 22.94 -0.76
C ASN A 202 8.15 23.11 0.59
N LYS A 203 8.75 23.86 1.53
CA LYS A 203 8.21 24.14 2.87
C LYS A 203 7.78 22.88 3.61
N ARG A 204 8.57 21.82 3.50
CA ARG A 204 8.35 20.59 4.26
C ARG A 204 8.85 20.82 5.68
N GLY A 205 8.00 20.51 6.65
CA GLY A 205 8.31 20.70 8.09
C GLY A 205 9.23 19.62 8.68
N HIS A 206 10.06 18.96 7.86
CA HIS A 206 11.00 17.93 8.29
C HIS A 206 12.20 17.88 7.33
N GLY A 207 13.36 17.47 7.85
CA GLY A 207 14.54 17.14 7.05
C GLY A 207 14.76 15.63 6.90
N ILE A 208 15.89 15.25 6.32
CA ILE A 208 16.29 13.86 6.09
C ILE A 208 16.58 13.08 7.38
N ASP A 209 17.15 13.73 8.39
CA ASP A 209 17.40 13.08 9.68
C ASP A 209 16.12 12.57 10.33
N ALA A 210 15.01 13.32 10.21
CA ALA A 210 13.71 12.87 10.69
C ALA A 210 13.21 11.62 9.93
N VAL A 211 13.52 11.52 8.63
CA VAL A 211 13.20 10.33 7.81
C VAL A 211 13.99 9.11 8.26
N ILE A 212 15.30 9.26 8.43
CA ILE A 212 16.20 8.17 8.85
C ILE A 212 15.81 7.69 10.26
N ASN A 213 15.62 8.62 11.20
CA ASN A 213 15.23 8.31 12.57
C ASN A 213 13.85 7.63 12.65
N ALA A 214 12.86 8.15 11.92
CA ALA A 214 11.54 7.53 11.86
C ALA A 214 11.61 6.12 11.27
N THR A 215 12.41 5.92 10.23
CA THR A 215 12.57 4.63 9.57
C THR A 215 13.19 3.59 10.50
N LYS A 216 14.29 3.95 11.18
CA LYS A 216 14.93 3.11 12.20
C LYS A 216 13.93 2.67 13.26
N LEU A 217 13.28 3.64 13.88
CA LEU A 217 12.30 3.41 14.95
C LEU A 217 11.15 2.49 14.51
N LEU A 218 10.64 2.68 13.30
CA LEU A 218 9.57 1.87 12.74
C LEU A 218 10.04 0.44 12.43
N LYS A 219 11.22 0.28 11.84
CA LYS A 219 11.79 -1.06 11.56
C LYS A 219 12.08 -1.82 12.84
N ASP A 220 12.64 -1.17 13.86
CA ASP A 220 12.89 -1.77 15.19
C ASP A 220 11.61 -2.11 15.96
N ALA A 221 10.52 -1.41 15.69
CA ALA A 221 9.19 -1.79 16.18
C ALA A 221 8.50 -2.85 15.29
N GLY A 222 9.15 -3.28 14.22
CA GLY A 222 8.70 -4.32 13.30
C GLY A 222 7.81 -3.83 12.15
N PHE A 223 7.44 -2.55 12.07
CA PHE A 223 6.53 -2.07 11.03
C PHE A 223 7.09 -2.24 9.63
N LYS A 224 6.18 -2.45 8.66
CA LYS A 224 6.47 -2.21 7.25
C LYS A 224 6.52 -0.70 6.99
N VAL A 225 7.53 -0.25 6.26
CA VAL A 225 7.77 1.17 5.99
C VAL A 225 7.62 1.42 4.50
N CYS A 226 6.67 2.29 4.15
CA CYS A 226 6.51 2.79 2.78
C CYS A 226 7.00 4.23 2.71
N TYR A 227 7.75 4.56 1.66
CA TYR A 227 8.03 5.96 1.35
C TYR A 227 7.10 6.46 0.26
N HIS A 228 6.53 7.64 0.49
CA HIS A 228 5.88 8.42 -0.54
C HIS A 228 6.92 9.34 -1.17
N MET A 229 7.32 9.05 -2.41
CA MET A 229 8.35 9.78 -3.17
C MET A 229 7.70 10.59 -4.29
N MET A 230 8.18 11.82 -4.46
CA MET A 230 7.64 12.78 -5.42
C MET A 230 8.76 13.31 -6.32
N PRO A 231 8.98 12.72 -7.50
CA PRO A 231 9.77 13.39 -8.54
C PRO A 231 9.06 14.65 -9.04
N ASN A 232 9.79 15.52 -9.75
CA ASN A 232 9.32 16.79 -10.29
C ASN A 232 8.87 17.81 -9.21
N LEU A 233 9.47 17.78 -8.02
CA LEU A 233 9.28 18.87 -7.06
C LEU A 233 10.03 20.14 -7.51
N PRO A 234 9.54 21.36 -7.16
CA PRO A 234 10.33 22.58 -7.21
C PRO A 234 11.74 22.40 -6.65
N GLY A 235 12.77 22.83 -7.37
CA GLY A 235 14.19 22.66 -7.02
C GLY A 235 14.80 21.30 -7.39
N SER A 236 14.02 20.35 -7.91
CA SER A 236 14.52 19.09 -8.45
C SER A 236 14.73 19.12 -9.96
N THR A 237 15.54 18.20 -10.46
CA THR A 237 15.81 17.98 -11.88
C THR A 237 15.63 16.50 -12.23
N PRO A 238 15.41 16.13 -13.51
CA PRO A 238 15.33 14.71 -13.90
C PRO A 238 16.53 13.88 -13.41
N LYS A 239 17.75 14.45 -13.46
CA LYS A 239 18.97 13.81 -12.96
C LYS A 239 18.92 13.63 -11.44
N LYS A 240 18.54 14.67 -10.68
CA LYS A 240 18.38 14.59 -9.21
C LYS A 240 17.34 13.53 -8.83
N ASP A 241 16.22 13.45 -9.55
CA ASP A 241 15.15 12.50 -9.29
C ASP A 241 15.56 11.05 -9.56
N ILE A 242 16.32 10.79 -10.63
CA ILE A 242 16.89 9.45 -10.89
C ILE A 242 17.86 9.07 -9.77
N GLN A 243 18.78 9.98 -9.40
CA GLN A 243 19.76 9.76 -8.35
C GLN A 243 19.09 9.54 -6.98
N MET A 244 17.98 10.23 -6.70
CA MET A 244 17.19 10.02 -5.49
C MET A 244 16.75 8.56 -5.34
N PHE A 245 16.28 7.91 -6.41
CA PHE A 245 15.86 6.51 -6.33
C PHE A 245 17.02 5.54 -6.13
N LYS A 246 18.22 5.87 -6.63
CA LYS A 246 19.44 5.12 -6.35
C LYS A 246 19.83 5.26 -4.87
N GLU A 247 19.87 6.49 -4.37
CA GLU A 247 20.20 6.82 -2.98
C GLU A 247 19.31 6.10 -1.95
N LEU A 248 18.01 5.97 -2.23
CA LEU A 248 17.07 5.25 -1.36
C LEU A 248 17.49 3.80 -1.02
N PHE A 249 18.26 3.16 -1.90
CA PHE A 249 18.69 1.77 -1.74
C PHE A 249 20.18 1.62 -1.47
N ASP A 250 21.00 2.59 -1.86
CA ASP A 250 22.43 2.61 -1.51
C ASP A 250 22.62 2.92 -0.02
N ASN A 251 21.91 3.94 0.48
CA ASN A 251 22.05 4.39 1.86
C ASN A 251 21.22 3.52 2.83
N PRO A 252 21.85 2.85 3.82
CA PRO A 252 21.17 1.97 4.76
C PRO A 252 20.21 2.71 5.71
N GLY A 253 20.31 4.04 5.83
CA GLY A 253 19.37 4.86 6.61
C GLY A 253 17.93 4.82 6.06
N PHE A 254 17.76 4.54 4.75
CA PHE A 254 16.46 4.51 4.08
C PHE A 254 15.94 3.08 3.86
N ARG A 255 16.30 2.46 2.73
CA ARG A 255 15.94 1.10 2.29
C ARG A 255 14.48 0.73 2.60
N PRO A 256 13.47 1.49 2.10
CA PRO A 256 12.07 1.25 2.43
C PRO A 256 11.59 -0.09 1.87
N ASP A 257 10.60 -0.71 2.53
CA ASP A 257 10.01 -1.95 2.02
C ASP A 257 9.11 -1.68 0.81
N HIS A 258 8.46 -0.51 0.82
CA HIS A 258 7.43 -0.13 -0.14
C HIS A 258 7.68 1.29 -0.68
N LEU A 259 7.27 1.53 -1.92
CA LEU A 259 7.24 2.87 -2.52
C LEU A 259 5.85 3.22 -3.04
N LYS A 260 5.46 4.48 -2.85
CA LYS A 260 4.42 5.19 -3.60
C LYS A 260 5.12 6.31 -4.36
N ILE A 261 5.12 6.24 -5.68
CA ILE A 261 5.81 7.22 -6.52
C ILE A 261 4.76 8.13 -7.15
N TYR A 262 4.58 9.33 -6.61
CA TYR A 262 3.62 10.32 -7.08
C TYR A 262 4.38 11.54 -7.59
N PRO A 263 4.72 11.61 -8.90
CA PRO A 263 5.28 12.83 -9.45
C PRO A 263 4.41 14.04 -9.12
N CYS A 264 5.05 15.18 -8.88
CA CYS A 264 4.36 16.42 -8.53
C CYS A 264 3.37 16.79 -9.63
N ALA A 265 2.08 16.87 -9.28
CA ALA A 265 1.03 17.28 -10.19
C ALA A 265 0.66 18.73 -9.91
N LEU A 266 0.65 19.56 -10.96
CA LEU A 266 0.21 20.95 -10.87
C LEU A 266 -1.32 21.01 -10.88
N VAL A 267 -1.92 21.46 -9.77
CA VAL A 267 -3.37 21.60 -9.59
C VAL A 267 -3.69 23.03 -9.13
N LYS A 268 -4.82 23.60 -9.59
CA LYS A 268 -5.17 25.02 -9.35
C LYS A 268 -5.41 25.34 -7.86
N GLU A 269 -5.82 24.34 -7.10
CA GLU A 269 -6.13 24.43 -5.68
C GLU A 269 -4.88 24.49 -4.80
N ALA A 270 -3.69 24.18 -5.35
CA ALA A 270 -2.44 24.16 -4.60
C ALA A 270 -1.65 25.47 -4.76
N PRO A 271 -0.94 25.95 -3.71
CA PRO A 271 -0.12 27.16 -3.79
C PRO A 271 0.91 27.16 -4.94
N LEU A 272 1.44 25.99 -5.30
CA LEU A 272 2.41 25.84 -6.38
C LEU A 272 1.91 26.43 -7.71
N TYR A 273 0.62 26.27 -8.03
CA TYR A 273 0.04 26.80 -9.27
C TYR A 273 0.21 28.32 -9.39
N TRP A 274 0.01 29.03 -8.28
CA TRP A 274 0.01 30.49 -8.25
C TRP A 274 1.42 31.09 -8.25
N ILE A 275 2.42 30.33 -7.83
CA ILE A 275 3.81 30.80 -7.73
C ILE A 275 4.71 30.24 -8.83
N LYS A 276 4.22 29.33 -9.68
CA LYS A 276 5.05 28.53 -10.60
C LYS A 276 5.94 29.39 -11.49
N GLU A 277 5.39 30.46 -12.09
CA GLU A 277 6.11 31.35 -13.00
C GLU A 277 7.21 32.10 -12.24
N ARG A 278 6.87 32.65 -11.07
CA ARG A 278 7.83 33.39 -10.21
C ARG A 278 9.01 32.53 -9.78
N ILE A 279 8.80 31.22 -9.56
CA ILE A 279 9.86 30.30 -9.14
C ILE A 279 10.47 29.50 -10.30
N GLY A 280 10.11 29.82 -11.55
CA GLY A 280 10.59 29.10 -12.74
C GLY A 280 10.24 27.61 -12.76
N PHE A 281 9.14 27.20 -12.12
CA PHE A 281 8.73 25.81 -12.07
C PHE A 281 8.06 25.37 -13.38
N ARG A 282 8.57 24.28 -13.97
CA ARG A 282 7.92 23.57 -15.07
C ARG A 282 7.56 22.14 -14.68
N SER A 283 6.38 21.71 -15.10
CA SER A 283 6.03 20.30 -15.01
C SER A 283 6.82 19.49 -16.03
N TYR A 284 7.26 18.29 -15.68
CA TYR A 284 7.93 17.40 -16.62
C TYR A 284 6.95 16.90 -17.68
N SER A 285 7.44 16.77 -18.90
CA SER A 285 6.72 16.11 -19.99
C SER A 285 6.47 14.63 -19.68
N ALA A 286 5.57 14.01 -20.44
CA ALA A 286 5.33 12.56 -20.34
C ALA A 286 6.59 11.74 -20.62
N ALA A 287 7.38 12.15 -21.63
CA ALA A 287 8.63 11.49 -21.99
C ALA A 287 9.67 11.57 -20.87
N GLU A 288 9.86 12.76 -20.27
CA GLU A 288 10.76 12.95 -19.12
C GLU A 288 10.35 12.06 -17.94
N LEU A 289 9.06 12.03 -17.57
CA LEU A 289 8.57 11.20 -16.46
C LEU A 289 8.72 9.70 -16.75
N VAL A 290 8.42 9.25 -17.97
CA VAL A 290 8.61 7.85 -18.35
C VAL A 290 10.09 7.47 -18.23
N ASN A 291 10.99 8.32 -18.72
CA ASN A 291 12.44 8.10 -18.63
C ASN A 291 12.90 8.02 -17.17
N ILE A 292 12.55 9.01 -16.32
CA ILE A 292 12.90 9.02 -14.89
C ILE A 292 12.42 7.74 -14.19
N LEU A 293 11.17 7.34 -14.42
CA LEU A 293 10.58 6.18 -13.75
C LEU A 293 11.11 4.86 -14.30
N ARG A 294 11.52 4.81 -15.57
CA ARG A 294 12.24 3.68 -16.17
C ARG A 294 13.60 3.51 -15.50
N GLU A 295 14.40 4.58 -15.42
CA GLU A 295 15.72 4.57 -14.75
C GLU A 295 15.59 4.25 -13.26
N ALA A 296 14.64 4.86 -12.55
CA ALA A 296 14.35 4.56 -11.15
C ALA A 296 14.09 3.07 -10.91
N LYS A 297 13.36 2.42 -11.82
CA LYS A 297 13.03 0.99 -11.72
C LYS A 297 14.24 0.06 -11.83
N LYS A 298 15.37 0.51 -12.40
CA LYS A 298 16.62 -0.25 -12.47
C LYS A 298 17.25 -0.45 -11.10
N HIS A 299 17.06 0.52 -10.21
CA HIS A 299 17.64 0.53 -8.86
C HIS A 299 16.74 -0.15 -7.81
N ILE A 300 15.54 -0.59 -8.17
CA ILE A 300 14.59 -1.17 -7.20
C ILE A 300 14.99 -2.62 -6.89
N PRO A 301 15.33 -2.94 -5.63
CA PRO A 301 15.74 -4.29 -5.25
C PRO A 301 14.54 -5.24 -5.20
N TYR A 302 14.84 -6.54 -5.18
CA TYR A 302 13.83 -7.61 -5.15
C TYR A 302 12.91 -7.54 -3.93
N TYR A 303 13.39 -7.01 -2.79
CA TYR A 303 12.59 -6.86 -1.57
C TYR A 303 11.64 -5.66 -1.60
N CYS A 304 11.79 -4.73 -2.54
CA CYS A 304 11.00 -3.50 -2.54
C CYS A 304 9.70 -3.66 -3.36
N ARG A 305 8.59 -3.15 -2.84
CA ARG A 305 7.30 -3.14 -3.52
C ARG A 305 6.87 -1.72 -3.90
N ILE A 306 6.87 -1.41 -5.21
CA ILE A 306 6.21 -0.20 -5.70
C ILE A 306 4.70 -0.41 -5.66
N GLN A 307 4.03 0.07 -4.61
CA GLN A 307 2.58 -0.02 -4.45
C GLN A 307 1.85 0.67 -5.60
N ARG A 308 2.32 1.86 -5.96
CA ARG A 308 1.62 2.74 -6.90
C ARG A 308 2.58 3.71 -7.60
N ILE A 309 2.25 4.00 -8.85
CA ILE A 309 2.89 5.02 -9.68
C ILE A 309 1.73 5.92 -10.10
N LEU A 310 1.78 7.21 -9.76
CA LEU A 310 0.71 8.22 -9.83
C LEU A 310 -0.33 8.20 -8.70
N ARG A 311 -0.82 9.39 -8.36
CA ARG A 311 -1.91 9.60 -7.41
C ARG A 311 -3.29 9.43 -8.09
N ASP A 312 -4.34 9.19 -7.31
CA ASP A 312 -5.75 9.24 -7.77
C ASP A 312 -6.22 10.69 -7.98
N ILE A 313 -5.45 11.52 -8.71
CA ILE A 313 -5.92 12.85 -9.12
C ILE A 313 -6.55 12.70 -10.51
N PRO A 314 -7.83 13.05 -10.68
CA PRO A 314 -8.45 13.05 -11.99
C PRO A 314 -7.72 14.00 -12.94
N SER A 315 -7.40 13.53 -14.15
CA SER A 315 -6.63 14.29 -15.15
C SER A 315 -7.15 15.71 -15.44
N PRO A 316 -8.48 15.99 -15.44
CA PRO A 316 -8.97 17.36 -15.61
C PRO A 316 -8.56 18.36 -14.53
N TYR A 317 -8.22 17.90 -13.31
CA TYR A 317 -7.69 18.77 -12.26
C TYR A 317 -6.19 19.05 -12.41
N ILE A 318 -5.49 18.25 -13.24
CA ILE A 318 -4.07 18.42 -13.51
C ILE A 318 -3.91 19.38 -14.68
N VAL A 319 -3.29 20.52 -14.41
CA VAL A 319 -3.16 21.63 -15.37
C VAL A 319 -2.32 21.20 -16.57
N GLU A 320 -1.11 20.70 -16.34
CA GLU A 320 -0.12 20.38 -17.36
C GLU A 320 0.79 19.21 -16.92
N GLY A 321 1.71 18.80 -17.80
CA GLY A 321 2.73 17.80 -17.49
C GLY A 321 2.32 16.35 -17.72
N GLY A 322 3.29 15.44 -17.60
CA GLY A 322 3.12 14.02 -17.87
C GLY A 322 2.31 13.27 -16.82
N THR A 323 2.01 13.90 -15.67
CA THR A 323 1.07 13.36 -14.67
C THR A 323 -0.36 13.25 -15.18
N LYS A 324 -0.70 13.90 -16.31
CA LYS A 324 -2.00 13.76 -16.99
C LYS A 324 -2.20 12.36 -17.60
N VAL A 325 -1.11 11.61 -17.83
CA VAL A 325 -1.14 10.25 -18.39
C VAL A 325 -1.62 9.26 -17.32
N SER A 326 -2.86 8.81 -17.40
CA SER A 326 -3.50 7.95 -16.37
C SER A 326 -2.96 6.50 -16.34
N ASN A 327 -2.37 6.03 -17.43
CA ASN A 327 -1.85 4.67 -17.60
C ASN A 327 -0.30 4.60 -17.59
N LEU A 328 0.36 5.52 -16.89
CA LEU A 328 1.83 5.65 -16.89
C LEU A 328 2.56 4.35 -16.53
N ARG A 329 2.00 3.52 -15.63
CA ARG A 329 2.58 2.22 -15.29
C ARG A 329 2.64 1.27 -16.49
N GLN A 330 1.61 1.24 -17.32
CA GLN A 330 1.56 0.43 -18.54
C GLN A 330 2.55 0.98 -19.58
N VAL A 331 2.60 2.31 -19.75
CA VAL A 331 3.55 2.96 -20.66
C VAL A 331 4.99 2.60 -20.28
N ILE A 332 5.39 2.77 -19.01
CA ILE A 332 6.73 2.40 -18.54
C ILE A 332 7.02 0.92 -18.77
N ALA A 333 6.05 0.04 -18.54
CA ALA A 333 6.25 -1.40 -18.74
C ALA A 333 6.51 -1.75 -20.21
N ARG A 334 5.82 -1.07 -21.15
CA ARG A 334 6.06 -1.25 -22.59
C ARG A 334 7.44 -0.74 -23.01
N GLU A 335 7.83 0.45 -22.55
CA GLU A 335 9.16 0.99 -22.88
C GLU A 335 10.29 0.13 -22.32
N MET A 336 10.16 -0.35 -21.07
CA MET A 336 11.12 -1.31 -20.50
C MET A 336 11.19 -2.60 -21.33
N ALA A 337 10.06 -3.11 -21.82
CA ALA A 337 10.03 -4.34 -22.60
C ALA A 337 10.73 -4.21 -23.96
N LYS A 338 10.66 -3.05 -24.62
CA LYS A 338 11.39 -2.77 -25.88
C LYS A 338 12.90 -2.91 -25.73
N GLU A 339 13.43 -2.58 -24.55
CA GLU A 339 14.85 -2.66 -24.19
C GLU A 339 15.22 -4.02 -23.54
N GLY A 340 14.32 -5.01 -23.55
CA GLY A 340 14.55 -6.30 -22.89
C GLY A 340 14.64 -6.24 -21.36
N MET A 341 14.19 -5.15 -20.74
CA MET A 341 14.37 -4.89 -19.32
C MET A 341 13.20 -5.40 -18.48
N LEU A 342 13.52 -6.14 -17.41
CA LEU A 342 12.54 -6.64 -16.44
C LEU A 342 12.65 -5.90 -15.10
N CYS A 343 11.51 -5.43 -14.59
CA CYS A 343 11.46 -4.78 -13.27
C CYS A 343 11.49 -5.83 -12.15
N LYS A 344 12.47 -5.70 -11.25
CA LYS A 344 12.69 -6.62 -10.11
C LYS A 344 11.78 -6.39 -8.91
N CYS A 345 10.99 -5.31 -8.88
CA CYS A 345 10.14 -5.02 -7.72
C CYS A 345 9.09 -6.12 -7.48
N ILE A 346 8.69 -6.30 -6.22
CA ILE A 346 7.69 -7.31 -5.81
C ILE A 346 6.44 -7.25 -6.68
N ARG A 347 5.86 -6.04 -6.90
CA ARG A 347 4.58 -5.88 -7.62
C ARG A 347 4.61 -6.35 -9.08
N CYS A 348 5.79 -6.28 -9.71
CA CYS A 348 5.98 -6.74 -11.09
C CYS A 348 6.12 -8.25 -11.17
N ARG A 349 6.47 -8.91 -10.07
CA ARG A 349 6.71 -10.35 -10.00
C ARG A 349 5.62 -11.14 -9.28
N GLU A 350 4.69 -10.51 -8.56
CA GLU A 350 3.58 -11.24 -7.90
C GLU A 350 2.87 -12.15 -8.91
N VAL A 351 2.68 -13.42 -8.56
CA VAL A 351 2.16 -14.44 -9.49
C VAL A 351 0.77 -14.11 -10.06
N LYS A 352 -0.09 -13.41 -9.29
CA LYS A 352 -1.44 -12.97 -9.69
C LYS A 352 -2.22 -14.11 -10.38
N GLU A 353 -2.73 -13.85 -11.58
CA GLU A 353 -3.49 -14.79 -12.42
C GLU A 353 -2.57 -15.78 -13.17
N ASN A 354 -1.26 -15.50 -13.26
CA ASN A 354 -0.27 -16.33 -13.95
C ASN A 354 0.25 -17.49 -13.08
N TYR A 355 -0.59 -17.98 -12.17
CA TYR A 355 -0.26 -19.06 -11.25
C TYR A 355 -0.21 -20.38 -12.01
N ASP A 356 0.97 -20.98 -12.04
CA ASP A 356 1.16 -22.32 -12.54
C ASP A 356 1.41 -23.28 -11.35
N PRO A 357 0.55 -24.29 -11.12
CA PRO A 357 0.76 -25.29 -10.08
C PRO A 357 1.93 -26.24 -10.35
N LYS A 358 2.40 -26.37 -11.60
CA LYS A 358 3.52 -27.24 -11.99
C LYS A 358 4.88 -26.55 -11.90
N GLU A 359 4.90 -25.22 -11.78
CA GLU A 359 6.13 -24.44 -11.76
C GLU A 359 6.97 -24.72 -10.51
N LYS A 360 8.18 -25.23 -10.68
CA LYS A 360 9.08 -25.55 -9.56
C LYS A 360 9.55 -24.26 -8.86
N LEU A 361 9.24 -24.16 -7.57
CA LEU A 361 9.64 -23.02 -6.73
C LEU A 361 10.98 -23.27 -6.04
N ARG A 362 11.77 -22.20 -5.91
CA ARG A 362 13.02 -22.14 -5.15
C ARG A 362 12.89 -21.12 -4.02
N LEU A 363 13.55 -21.41 -2.90
CA LEU A 363 13.72 -20.45 -1.81
C LEU A 363 14.92 -19.56 -2.12
N PHE A 364 14.71 -18.25 -2.09
CA PHE A 364 15.75 -17.24 -2.19
C PHE A 364 15.89 -16.49 -0.86
N ARG A 365 17.11 -16.04 -0.57
CA ARG A 365 17.48 -15.23 0.59
C ARG A 365 18.30 -14.04 0.10
N GLU A 366 17.92 -12.85 0.53
CA GLU A 366 18.67 -11.61 0.32
C GLU A 366 18.86 -10.87 1.64
N ASP A 367 20.12 -10.68 2.01
CA ASP A 367 20.51 -9.98 3.23
C ASP A 367 20.96 -8.57 2.87
N TYR A 368 20.51 -7.58 3.64
CA TYR A 368 20.94 -6.20 3.46
C TYR A 368 20.87 -5.44 4.78
N ASP A 369 21.81 -4.54 5.01
CA ASP A 369 21.80 -3.71 6.21
C ASP A 369 20.78 -2.58 6.06
N ALA A 370 20.01 -2.30 7.09
CA ALA A 370 19.10 -1.18 7.11
C ALA A 370 18.86 -0.67 8.53
N SER A 371 19.10 0.63 8.71
CA SER A 371 18.94 1.32 9.98
C SER A 371 19.71 0.60 11.10
N GLU A 372 21.03 0.47 10.92
CA GLU A 372 21.99 -0.14 11.85
C GLU A 372 21.75 -1.62 12.18
N SER A 373 20.83 -2.31 11.50
CA SER A 373 20.53 -3.73 11.73
C SER A 373 20.46 -4.48 10.41
N LYS A 374 20.37 -5.80 10.45
CA LYS A 374 20.29 -6.62 9.25
C LYS A 374 18.84 -6.97 8.93
N GLU A 375 18.47 -6.84 7.66
CA GLU A 375 17.21 -7.32 7.10
C GLU A 375 17.51 -8.53 6.22
N ILE A 376 16.68 -9.57 6.34
CA ILE A 376 16.75 -10.82 5.61
C ILE A 376 15.40 -10.98 4.90
N PHE A 377 15.44 -10.89 3.57
CA PHE A 377 14.28 -11.09 2.71
C PHE A 377 14.28 -12.53 2.18
N LEU A 378 13.31 -13.32 2.63
CA LEU A 378 13.10 -14.69 2.16
C LEU A 378 11.95 -14.71 1.16
N SER A 379 12.10 -15.45 0.07
CA SER A 379 11.03 -15.58 -0.92
C SER A 379 10.98 -16.94 -1.61
N PHE A 380 9.77 -17.40 -1.91
CA PHE A 380 9.54 -18.51 -2.84
C PHE A 380 9.23 -17.94 -4.22
N GLU A 381 10.11 -18.23 -5.17
CA GLU A 381 10.05 -17.71 -6.54
C GLU A 381 10.35 -18.82 -7.55
N ASN A 382 10.06 -18.57 -8.82
CA ASN A 382 10.52 -19.45 -9.90
C ASN A 382 12.03 -19.31 -10.14
N LYS A 383 12.62 -20.22 -10.92
CA LYS A 383 14.07 -20.28 -11.18
C LYS A 383 14.66 -18.94 -11.61
N ASN A 384 13.98 -18.24 -12.50
CA ASN A 384 14.44 -16.98 -13.09
C ASN A 384 14.01 -15.73 -12.29
N ARG A 385 13.39 -15.92 -11.12
CA ARG A 385 12.94 -14.83 -10.25
C ARG A 385 12.01 -13.83 -10.94
N THR A 386 11.20 -14.29 -11.89
CA THR A 386 10.19 -13.49 -12.61
C THR A 386 8.81 -13.61 -11.97
N LYS A 387 8.55 -14.67 -11.21
CA LYS A 387 7.31 -14.91 -10.47
C LYS A 387 7.57 -15.15 -8.99
N LEU A 388 6.83 -14.45 -8.15
CA LEU A 388 6.91 -14.45 -6.69
C LEU A 388 5.61 -15.02 -6.11
N TYR A 389 5.75 -16.08 -5.33
CA TYR A 389 4.64 -16.84 -4.74
C TYR A 389 4.48 -16.55 -3.25
N SER A 390 5.58 -16.35 -2.52
CA SER A 390 5.53 -16.06 -1.09
C SER A 390 6.76 -15.29 -0.67
N LEU A 391 6.63 -14.44 0.36
CA LEU A 391 7.73 -13.66 0.92
C LEU A 391 7.63 -13.55 2.44
N LEU A 392 8.77 -13.34 3.08
CA LEU A 392 8.92 -13.02 4.50
C LEU A 392 10.04 -12.00 4.70
N ARG A 393 9.80 -11.02 5.57
CA ARG A 393 10.81 -10.04 6.02
C ARG A 393 11.21 -10.34 7.45
N LEU A 394 12.46 -10.74 7.65
CA LEU A 394 13.05 -11.00 8.96
C LEU A 394 14.08 -9.91 9.27
N ARG A 395 13.92 -9.21 10.38
CA ARG A 395 14.91 -8.26 10.90
C ARG A 395 15.67 -8.90 12.04
N ILE A 396 16.98 -8.75 12.00
CA ILE A 396 17.95 -9.14 13.03
C ILE A 396 18.41 -7.83 13.70
N PRO A 397 17.80 -7.45 14.84
CA PRO A 397 18.18 -6.21 15.53
C PRO A 397 19.63 -6.24 15.97
N PHE A 398 20.31 -5.10 15.88
CA PHE A 398 21.65 -4.95 16.44
C PHE A 398 21.67 -5.18 17.95
N ALA A 399 22.74 -5.79 18.46
CA ALA A 399 22.83 -6.23 19.85
C ALA A 399 22.67 -5.07 20.86
N ALA A 400 23.17 -3.87 20.52
CA ALA A 400 23.04 -2.69 21.38
C ALA A 400 21.68 -1.98 21.27
N THR A 401 20.80 -2.38 20.34
CA THR A 401 19.50 -1.73 20.16
C THR A 401 18.58 -2.02 21.35
N LYS A 402 18.29 -0.99 22.14
CA LYS A 402 17.32 -1.08 23.24
C LYS A 402 15.92 -1.37 22.67
N PRO A 403 15.29 -2.50 23.03
CA PRO A 403 14.00 -2.87 22.45
C PRO A 403 12.91 -1.88 22.86
N LEU A 404 12.16 -1.37 21.89
CA LEU A 404 11.06 -0.41 22.15
C LEU A 404 9.93 -0.99 23.00
N PHE A 405 9.75 -2.31 22.94
CA PHE A 405 8.72 -3.05 23.67
C PHE A 405 9.35 -4.22 24.43
N PRO A 406 8.90 -4.51 25.66
CA PRO A 406 9.38 -5.66 26.43
C PRO A 406 9.26 -7.00 25.69
N ALA A 407 8.21 -7.14 24.87
CA ALA A 407 7.98 -8.33 24.04
C ALA A 407 9.15 -8.63 23.08
N LEU A 408 9.94 -7.63 22.70
CA LEU A 408 11.03 -7.74 21.72
C LEU A 408 12.41 -7.97 22.35
N LYS A 409 12.52 -8.03 23.68
CA LYS A 409 13.81 -8.33 24.35
C LYS A 409 14.38 -9.66 23.85
N ASN A 410 15.62 -9.65 23.36
CA ASN A 410 16.32 -10.80 22.75
C ASN A 410 15.48 -11.51 21.67
N ALA A 411 14.87 -10.77 20.75
CA ALA A 411 14.04 -11.34 19.70
C ALA A 411 14.43 -10.89 18.29
N ALA A 412 14.51 -11.85 17.38
CA ALA A 412 14.43 -11.56 15.94
C ALA A 412 12.99 -11.17 15.57
N LEU A 413 12.81 -10.34 14.55
CA LEU A 413 11.52 -9.72 14.23
C LEU A 413 11.05 -10.10 12.83
N ILE A 414 9.92 -10.81 12.73
CA ILE A 414 9.21 -11.00 11.46
C ILE A 414 8.30 -9.79 11.24
N ARG A 415 8.65 -9.00 10.23
CA ARG A 415 8.01 -7.72 9.86
C ARG A 415 6.87 -7.90 8.85
N GLU A 416 6.97 -8.95 8.03
CA GLU A 416 5.96 -9.30 7.04
C GLU A 416 6.02 -10.79 6.73
N ILE A 417 4.86 -11.37 6.48
CA ILE A 417 4.71 -12.61 5.72
C ILE A 417 3.55 -12.41 4.76
N HIS A 418 3.76 -12.78 3.50
CA HIS A 418 2.71 -12.69 2.49
C HIS A 418 2.84 -13.85 1.51
N THR A 419 1.75 -14.60 1.32
CA THR A 419 1.67 -15.63 0.29
C THR A 419 0.65 -15.19 -0.75
N TYR A 420 1.09 -15.06 -1.98
CA TYR A 420 0.24 -14.78 -3.13
C TYR A 420 -0.45 -16.08 -3.55
N GLY A 421 -1.76 -16.00 -3.80
CA GLY A 421 -2.58 -17.08 -4.32
C GLY A 421 -3.69 -16.51 -5.19
N GLN A 422 -4.44 -17.37 -5.88
CA GLN A 422 -5.58 -16.93 -6.67
C GLN A 422 -6.61 -16.23 -5.75
N LEU A 423 -7.01 -15.02 -6.14
CA LEU A 423 -8.06 -14.22 -5.50
C LEU A 423 -9.47 -14.74 -5.84
N HIS A 424 -9.62 -16.02 -6.18
CA HIS A 424 -10.91 -16.64 -6.51
C HIS A 424 -11.56 -17.32 -5.30
N PRO A 425 -12.90 -17.44 -5.29
CA PRO A 425 -13.65 -18.03 -4.18
C PRO A 425 -13.13 -19.42 -3.82
N LEU A 426 -13.45 -19.87 -2.61
CA LEU A 426 -13.09 -21.15 -2.00
C LEU A 426 -13.48 -22.43 -2.78
N GLN A 427 -13.90 -22.32 -4.04
CA GLN A 427 -14.24 -23.43 -4.92
C GLN A 427 -13.48 -23.26 -6.25
N SER A 428 -12.77 -24.30 -6.64
CA SER A 428 -12.12 -24.52 -7.96
C SER A 428 -10.78 -23.83 -8.27
N ALA A 429 -9.72 -24.22 -7.56
CA ALA A 429 -8.41 -24.50 -8.19
C ALA A 429 -7.55 -25.33 -7.23
N ALA A 430 -7.14 -26.53 -7.66
CA ALA A 430 -6.29 -27.41 -6.86
C ALA A 430 -4.90 -26.77 -6.69
N PHE A 431 -4.58 -26.28 -5.48
CA PHE A 431 -3.20 -25.96 -5.14
C PHE A 431 -2.35 -27.22 -5.32
N SER A 432 -1.28 -27.13 -6.13
CA SER A 432 -0.23 -28.15 -6.14
C SER A 432 0.22 -28.44 -4.71
N PRO A 433 0.40 -29.71 -4.31
CA PRO A 433 0.95 -30.08 -3.00
C PRO A 433 2.24 -29.33 -2.67
N GLN A 434 3.08 -29.05 -3.68
CA GLN A 434 4.33 -28.31 -3.53
C GLN A 434 4.11 -26.86 -3.04
N HIS A 435 3.04 -26.22 -3.52
CA HIS A 435 2.71 -24.81 -3.27
C HIS A 435 1.81 -24.64 -2.03
N LYS A 436 1.37 -25.74 -1.41
CA LYS A 436 0.68 -25.69 -0.12
C LYS A 436 1.68 -25.35 1.00
N GLY A 437 1.25 -24.46 1.89
CA GLY A 437 2.00 -24.16 3.11
C GLY A 437 3.28 -23.34 2.93
N LEU A 438 3.47 -22.63 1.79
CA LEU A 438 4.66 -21.79 1.57
C LEU A 438 4.93 -20.82 2.72
N GLY A 439 3.88 -20.17 3.25
CA GLY A 439 4.04 -19.31 4.42
C GLY A 439 4.55 -20.05 5.66
N LYS A 440 4.11 -21.29 5.92
CA LYS A 440 4.63 -22.09 7.03
C LYS A 440 6.10 -22.46 6.83
N LYS A 441 6.49 -22.79 5.59
CA LYS A 441 7.89 -23.08 5.23
C LYS A 441 8.78 -21.86 5.48
N LEU A 442 8.34 -20.66 5.09
CA LEU A 442 9.06 -19.41 5.37
C LEU A 442 9.18 -19.13 6.87
N MET A 443 8.11 -19.35 7.65
CA MET A 443 8.16 -19.20 9.11
C MET A 443 9.19 -20.15 9.73
N ALA A 444 9.22 -21.42 9.31
CA ALA A 444 10.18 -22.39 9.81
C ALA A 444 11.63 -22.01 9.47
N GLU A 445 11.88 -21.53 8.25
CA GLU A 445 13.21 -21.06 7.86
C GLU A 445 13.63 -19.81 8.64
N ALA A 446 12.71 -18.87 8.85
CA ALA A 446 12.98 -17.68 9.66
C ALA A 446 13.31 -18.02 11.12
N GLU A 447 12.61 -19.00 11.70
CA GLU A 447 12.90 -19.53 13.05
C GLU A 447 14.29 -20.17 13.12
N LYS A 448 14.65 -20.98 12.11
CA LYS A 448 15.96 -21.62 11.98
C LYS A 448 17.09 -20.58 11.87
N ILE A 449 16.95 -19.60 10.99
CA ILE A 449 17.91 -18.50 10.82
C ILE A 449 18.07 -17.73 12.13
N ALA A 450 16.97 -17.27 12.72
CA ALA A 450 17.00 -16.49 13.95
C ALA A 450 17.71 -17.24 15.11
N GLY A 451 17.40 -18.53 15.29
CA GLY A 451 17.95 -19.32 16.38
C GLY A 451 19.39 -19.79 16.13
N ARG A 452 19.63 -20.45 14.99
CA ARG A 452 20.89 -21.16 14.73
C ARG A 452 22.00 -20.26 14.19
N GLU A 453 21.66 -19.29 13.36
CA GLU A 453 22.66 -18.41 12.73
C GLU A 453 22.92 -17.17 13.58
N PHE A 454 21.88 -16.61 14.21
CA PHE A 454 21.98 -15.36 14.96
C PHE A 454 21.80 -15.52 16.48
N GLY A 455 21.61 -16.74 16.99
CA GLY A 455 21.60 -17.03 18.43
C GLY A 455 20.40 -16.46 19.21
N PHE A 456 19.33 -16.04 18.55
CA PHE A 456 18.16 -15.49 19.25
C PHE A 456 17.39 -16.60 19.97
N THR A 457 17.01 -16.36 21.23
CA THR A 457 16.17 -17.31 22.00
C THR A 457 14.67 -17.09 21.79
N LYS A 458 14.30 -16.07 21.03
CA LYS A 458 12.91 -15.69 20.78
C LYS A 458 12.76 -15.09 19.38
N ILE A 459 11.57 -15.27 18.82
CA ILE A 459 11.15 -14.60 17.59
C ILE A 459 9.79 -13.95 17.82
N ALA A 460 9.62 -12.75 17.28
CA ALA A 460 8.41 -11.95 17.41
C ALA A 460 7.86 -11.55 16.05
N VAL A 461 6.54 -11.57 15.89
CA VAL A 461 5.84 -11.18 14.66
C VAL A 461 5.00 -9.96 14.90
N ILE A 462 5.13 -8.95 14.04
CA ILE A 462 4.14 -7.89 13.92
C ILE A 462 2.90 -8.45 13.20
N SER A 463 1.89 -8.81 13.97
CA SER A 463 0.68 -9.44 13.44
C SER A 463 -0.46 -8.43 13.33
N GLY A 464 -1.15 -8.42 12.19
CA GLY A 464 -2.47 -7.80 12.10
C GLY A 464 -3.45 -8.55 12.99
N VAL A 465 -4.39 -7.83 13.63
CA VAL A 465 -5.30 -8.42 14.62
C VAL A 465 -6.02 -9.64 14.07
N GLY A 466 -6.55 -9.54 12.85
CA GLY A 466 -7.24 -10.60 12.12
C GLY A 466 -6.37 -11.81 11.74
N THR A 467 -5.04 -11.72 11.86
CA THR A 467 -4.11 -12.81 11.52
C THR A 467 -3.55 -13.54 12.74
N ARG A 468 -3.80 -13.08 13.97
CA ARG A 468 -3.19 -13.68 15.18
C ARG A 468 -3.45 -15.18 15.32
N ASN A 469 -4.63 -15.64 14.93
CA ASN A 469 -4.99 -17.06 14.94
C ASN A 469 -4.15 -17.93 14.00
N TYR A 470 -3.65 -17.38 12.88
CA TYR A 470 -2.72 -18.09 12.00
C TYR A 470 -1.44 -18.44 12.77
N TYR A 471 -0.89 -17.48 13.52
CA TYR A 471 0.34 -17.69 14.30
C TYR A 471 0.12 -18.58 15.53
N ARG A 472 -1.07 -18.55 16.15
CA ARG A 472 -1.40 -19.49 17.25
C ARG A 472 -1.31 -20.95 16.83
N LYS A 473 -1.74 -21.26 15.59
CA LYS A 473 -1.60 -22.60 15.00
C LYS A 473 -0.13 -23.00 14.75
N LEU A 474 0.80 -22.06 14.81
CA LEU A 474 2.25 -22.27 14.71
C LEU A 474 2.93 -22.18 16.09
N ASN A 475 2.16 -22.28 17.18
CA ASN A 475 2.61 -22.21 18.57
C ASN A 475 3.14 -20.83 19.02
N TYR A 476 2.75 -19.75 18.35
CA TYR A 476 3.00 -18.40 18.84
C TYR A 476 1.92 -17.98 19.85
N ARG A 477 2.33 -17.21 20.86
CA ARG A 477 1.44 -16.62 21.87
C ARG A 477 1.45 -15.10 21.76
N LEU A 478 0.35 -14.46 22.14
CA LEU A 478 0.27 -13.00 22.14
C LEU A 478 1.00 -12.47 23.40
N THR A 479 2.03 -11.64 23.20
CA THR A 479 2.75 -10.95 24.27
C THR A 479 2.76 -9.46 23.96
N GLY A 480 2.04 -8.66 24.76
CA GLY A 480 1.76 -7.27 24.44
C GLY A 480 1.02 -7.14 23.10
N THR A 481 1.66 -6.50 22.12
CA THR A 481 1.10 -6.31 20.77
C THR A 481 1.69 -7.24 19.71
N TYR A 482 2.53 -8.21 20.09
CA TYR A 482 3.26 -9.10 19.16
C TYR A 482 2.87 -10.55 19.36
N MET A 483 2.95 -11.35 18.29
CA MET A 483 2.90 -12.80 18.41
C MET A 483 4.33 -13.31 18.60
N THR A 484 4.65 -13.93 19.72
CA THR A 484 6.01 -14.39 20.06
C THR A 484 6.09 -15.89 20.24
N LYS A 485 7.25 -16.45 19.92
CA LYS A 485 7.59 -17.86 20.13
C LYS A 485 9.01 -17.96 20.68
N LYS A 486 9.22 -18.82 21.68
CA LYS A 486 10.57 -19.17 22.14
C LYS A 486 11.20 -20.09 21.10
N LEU A 487 12.44 -19.82 20.74
CA LEU A 487 13.23 -20.68 19.86
C LEU A 487 13.94 -21.72 20.73
N ARG A 488 14.01 -22.95 20.23
CA ARG A 488 14.89 -23.98 20.83
C ARG A 488 16.27 -23.73 20.22
N GLY A 489 17.29 -23.63 21.08
CA GLY A 489 18.69 -23.44 20.69
C GLY A 489 19.15 -24.51 19.72
#